data_AF-A0A497JES5-F1
#
_entry.id   AF-A0A497JES5-F1
#
_cell.length_a   1.000
_cell.length_b   1.000
_cell.length_c   1.000
_cell.angle_alpha   90.00
_cell.angle_beta   90.00
_cell.angle_gamma   90.00
#
_symmetry.space_group_name_H-M   'P 1'
#
loop_
_entity.id
_entity.type
_entity.pdbx_description
1 polymer ?
#
loop_
_entity_poly.entity_id
_entity_poly.type
_entity_poly.pdbx_seq_one_letter_code
_entity_poly.pdbx_strand_id
1 'polypeptide(L)'
;MSPRKAKPLFAFMDSRYDIENIKRILASKITKEPVSYLLPSQMSQAFLQRLNEAESVEETLELLKMTPYGKVLEYVSSDASMSTIERALDKYLYEKLLSAGTIESIAKKAGIMNDPVYLKELFGIQADIINIKTVLRCIAEAIPEKDVKRLLVGKGFYLNETMLETLAEASDLQSAINALQGTPYYAIMNDALRAYQSEKSLYVFEKALAEYYVGRINSISLKQPFGLTPLVCYLLLKEHEIKCIGMILNCVKEGLPKEKIKELFIGA
;
A
#
# COMPACT_ATOMS: atom_id res chain seq x y z
N MET A 1 10.15 -14.34 -22.37
CA MET A 1 9.29 -13.18 -22.71
C MET A 1 10.18 -12.05 -23.22
N SER A 2 9.81 -11.33 -24.30
CA SER A 2 10.67 -10.23 -24.77
C SER A 2 10.57 -9.00 -23.86
N PRO A 3 11.66 -8.25 -23.63
CA PRO A 3 11.65 -7.04 -22.78
C PRO A 3 10.58 -6.02 -23.19
N ARG A 4 10.23 -5.95 -24.48
CA ARG A 4 9.20 -5.04 -25.00
C ARG A 4 7.79 -5.35 -24.49
N LYS A 5 7.49 -6.62 -24.24
CA LYS A 5 6.17 -7.09 -23.79
C LYS A 5 5.90 -6.82 -22.31
N ALA A 6 6.94 -6.76 -21.49
CA ALA A 6 6.84 -6.47 -20.06
C ALA A 6 6.91 -4.96 -19.73
N LYS A 7 7.28 -4.12 -20.69
CA LYS A 7 7.46 -2.67 -20.50
C LYS A 7 6.26 -1.96 -19.84
N PRO A 8 4.98 -2.26 -20.19
CA PRO A 8 3.84 -1.62 -19.52
C PRO A 8 3.73 -1.97 -18.03
N LEU A 9 4.10 -3.20 -17.66
CA LEU A 9 4.13 -3.62 -16.25
C LEU A 9 5.24 -2.90 -15.49
N PHE A 10 6.45 -2.84 -16.05
CA PHE A 10 7.55 -2.11 -15.41
C PHE A 10 7.23 -0.63 -15.23
N ALA A 11 6.64 0.01 -16.25
CA ALA A 11 6.20 1.40 -16.11
C ALA A 11 5.19 1.61 -14.96
N PHE A 12 4.32 0.62 -14.70
CA PHE A 12 3.44 0.66 -13.53
C PHE A 12 4.22 0.49 -12.21
N MET A 13 5.08 -0.53 -12.12
CA MET A 13 5.93 -0.75 -10.94
C MET A 13 6.80 0.47 -10.64
N ASP A 14 7.32 1.13 -11.67
CA ASP A 14 8.10 2.35 -11.54
C ASP A 14 7.27 3.52 -10.98
N SER A 15 6.02 3.68 -11.41
CA SER A 15 5.11 4.69 -10.82
C SER A 15 4.80 4.39 -9.35
N ARG A 16 4.71 3.12 -8.98
CA ARG A 16 4.57 2.69 -7.58
C ARG A 16 5.81 3.05 -6.77
N TYR A 17 7.00 2.83 -7.32
CA TYR A 17 8.26 3.18 -6.66
C TYR A 17 8.47 4.70 -6.54
N ASP A 18 8.05 5.48 -7.53
CA ASP A 18 8.04 6.95 -7.42
C ASP A 18 7.20 7.39 -6.20
N ILE A 19 5.99 6.85 -6.06
CA ILE A 19 5.10 7.17 -4.94
C ILE A 19 5.70 6.75 -3.59
N GLU A 20 6.26 5.55 -3.52
CA GLU A 20 6.91 5.07 -2.29
C GLU A 20 8.13 5.93 -1.92
N ASN A 21 8.92 6.39 -2.90
CA ASN A 21 10.01 7.33 -2.68
C ASN A 21 9.51 8.70 -2.20
N ILE A 22 8.45 9.24 -2.82
CA ILE A 22 7.84 10.51 -2.41
C ILE A 22 7.35 10.42 -0.97
N LYS A 23 6.65 9.33 -0.60
CA LYS A 23 6.21 9.11 0.78
C LYS A 23 7.39 9.07 1.75
N ARG A 24 8.47 8.36 1.42
CA ARG A 24 9.68 8.30 2.26
C ARG A 24 10.32 9.65 2.47
N ILE A 25 10.44 10.45 1.40
CA ILE A 25 11.01 11.79 1.48
C ILE A 25 10.12 12.70 2.34
N LEU A 26 8.81 12.73 2.10
CA LEU A 26 7.89 13.56 2.89
C LEU A 26 7.85 13.12 4.36
N ALA A 27 7.83 11.81 4.63
CA ALA A 27 7.93 11.27 5.99
C ALA A 27 9.22 11.70 6.68
N SER A 28 10.35 11.67 5.98
CA SER A 28 11.64 12.17 6.47
C SER A 28 11.58 13.64 6.85
N LYS A 29 10.90 14.50 6.06
CA LYS A 29 10.75 15.93 6.40
C LYS A 29 9.86 16.16 7.61
N ILE A 30 8.78 15.40 7.75
CA ILE A 30 7.85 15.51 8.88
C ILE A 30 8.50 15.01 10.17
N THR A 31 9.18 13.87 10.13
CA THR A 31 9.80 13.23 11.32
C THR A 31 11.18 13.79 11.65
N LYS A 32 11.80 14.52 10.71
CA LYS A 32 13.20 14.98 10.75
C LYS A 32 14.22 13.84 10.82
N GLU A 33 13.83 12.64 10.42
CA GLU A 33 14.73 11.50 10.27
C GLU A 33 15.24 11.39 8.84
N PRO A 34 16.49 10.96 8.60
CA PRO A 34 17.00 10.81 7.23
C PRO A 34 16.29 9.68 6.47
N VAL A 35 16.10 9.86 5.17
CA VAL A 35 15.59 8.79 4.28
C VAL A 35 16.57 7.61 4.30
N SER A 36 16.11 6.44 4.78
CA SER A 36 16.99 5.26 4.92
C SER A 36 17.45 4.69 3.58
N TYR A 37 16.54 4.64 2.60
CA TYR A 37 16.81 4.17 1.24
C TYR A 37 15.76 4.69 0.25
N LEU A 38 16.15 4.77 -1.02
CA LEU A 38 15.27 5.07 -2.15
C LEU A 38 15.23 3.87 -3.10
N LEU A 39 14.06 3.61 -3.65
CA LEU A 39 13.85 2.55 -4.63
C LEU A 39 14.23 3.04 -6.04
N PRO A 40 14.73 2.17 -6.92
CA PRO A 40 14.88 2.49 -8.33
C PRO A 40 13.50 2.80 -8.93
N SER A 41 13.29 4.00 -9.45
CA SER A 41 12.00 4.44 -9.95
C SER A 41 12.13 5.18 -11.30
N GLN A 42 11.01 5.70 -11.82
CA GLN A 42 10.99 6.44 -13.08
C GLN A 42 11.61 7.84 -12.94
N MET A 43 11.56 8.42 -11.74
CA MET A 43 12.27 9.65 -11.41
C MET A 43 13.79 9.47 -11.53
N SER A 44 14.46 10.47 -12.11
CA SER A 44 15.92 10.45 -12.20
C SER A 44 16.55 10.55 -10.81
N GLN A 45 17.70 9.92 -10.62
CA GLN A 45 18.44 9.98 -9.36
C GLN A 45 18.76 11.42 -8.94
N ALA A 46 19.10 12.29 -9.91
CA ALA A 46 19.32 13.71 -9.66
C ALA A 46 18.06 14.43 -9.13
N PHE A 47 16.88 14.06 -9.63
CA PHE A 47 15.63 14.65 -9.14
C PHE A 47 15.26 14.12 -7.75
N LEU A 48 15.42 12.82 -7.50
CA LEU A 48 15.21 12.23 -6.18
C LEU A 48 16.16 12.83 -5.13
N GLN A 49 17.43 13.05 -5.49
CA GLN A 49 18.40 13.72 -4.64
C GLN A 49 17.95 15.15 -4.33
N ARG A 50 17.52 15.92 -5.34
CA ARG A 50 16.99 17.27 -5.14
C ARG A 50 15.78 17.30 -4.22
N LEU A 51 14.85 16.33 -4.34
CA LEU A 51 13.73 16.20 -3.41
C LEU A 51 14.20 15.88 -1.99
N ASN A 52 15.23 15.04 -1.85
CA ASN A 52 15.80 14.69 -0.55
C ASN A 52 16.58 15.86 0.08
N GLU A 53 17.15 16.76 -0.73
CA GLU A 53 17.86 17.97 -0.27
C GLU A 53 16.91 19.10 0.16
N ALA A 54 15.64 19.06 -0.23
CA ALA A 54 14.63 20.04 0.18
C ALA A 54 14.55 20.17 1.72
N GLU A 55 14.43 21.39 2.22
CA GLU A 55 14.49 21.69 3.66
C GLU A 55 13.14 21.45 4.36
N SER A 56 12.03 21.49 3.61
CA SER A 56 10.68 21.39 4.17
C SER A 56 9.70 20.58 3.32
N VAL A 57 8.53 20.30 3.91
CA VAL A 57 7.40 19.67 3.21
C VAL A 57 6.91 20.58 2.08
N GLU A 58 6.79 21.88 2.33
CA GLU A 58 6.39 22.90 1.34
C GLU A 58 7.30 22.90 0.12
N GLU A 59 8.63 22.91 0.33
CA GLU A 59 9.59 22.90 -0.76
C GLU A 59 9.51 21.59 -1.56
N THR A 60 9.35 20.46 -0.86
CA THR A 60 9.16 19.16 -1.52
C THR A 60 7.89 19.15 -2.39
N LEU A 61 6.78 19.69 -1.88
CA LEU A 61 5.53 19.81 -2.63
C LEU A 61 5.66 20.73 -3.84
N GLU A 62 6.39 21.84 -3.72
CA GLU A 62 6.66 22.77 -4.82
C GLU A 62 7.44 22.07 -5.96
N LEU A 63 8.48 21.32 -5.62
CA LEU A 63 9.26 20.54 -6.59
C LEU A 63 8.40 19.49 -7.32
N LEU A 64 7.42 18.90 -6.61
CA LEU A 64 6.52 17.90 -7.17
C LEU A 64 5.44 18.48 -8.08
N LYS A 65 5.17 19.80 -8.07
CA LYS A 65 4.12 20.44 -8.91
C LYS A 65 4.28 20.16 -10.41
N MET A 66 5.53 20.07 -10.88
CA MET A 66 5.84 19.79 -12.29
C MET A 66 5.74 18.31 -12.66
N THR A 67 5.39 17.45 -11.70
CA THR A 67 5.24 16.01 -11.90
C THR A 67 3.76 15.62 -11.91
N PRO A 68 3.41 14.41 -12.39
CA PRO A 68 2.03 13.89 -12.28
C PRO A 68 1.50 13.84 -10.85
N TYR A 69 2.38 13.78 -9.84
CA TYR A 69 2.04 13.69 -8.43
C TYR A 69 1.69 15.06 -7.81
N GLY A 70 2.12 16.16 -8.42
CA GLY A 70 1.83 17.52 -7.95
C GLY A 70 0.33 17.81 -7.89
N LYS A 71 -0.40 17.44 -8.95
CA LYS A 71 -1.88 17.58 -8.99
C LYS A 71 -2.59 16.74 -7.94
N VAL A 72 -2.02 15.58 -7.59
CA VAL A 72 -2.56 14.67 -6.57
C VAL A 72 -2.42 15.26 -5.18
N LEU A 73 -1.37 16.06 -4.97
CA LEU A 73 -1.04 16.68 -3.69
C LEU A 73 -1.43 18.16 -3.61
N GLU A 74 -2.09 18.72 -4.63
CA GLU A 74 -2.42 20.15 -4.71
C GLU A 74 -3.35 20.62 -3.58
N TYR A 75 -4.25 19.73 -3.13
CA TYR A 75 -5.16 19.99 -2.01
C TYR A 75 -4.57 19.60 -0.65
N VAL A 76 -3.37 19.03 -0.63
CA VAL A 76 -2.70 18.62 0.60
C VAL A 76 -1.92 19.82 1.11
N SER A 77 -2.39 20.38 2.23
CA SER A 77 -1.68 21.48 2.90
C SER A 77 -0.36 20.97 3.49
N SER A 78 0.57 21.87 3.75
CA SER A 78 1.90 21.47 4.23
C SER A 78 1.92 21.02 5.69
N ASP A 79 0.89 21.39 6.46
CA ASP A 79 0.58 20.91 7.81
C ASP A 79 -0.23 19.60 7.80
N ALA A 80 -0.53 19.04 6.62
CA ALA A 80 -1.27 17.79 6.53
C ALA A 80 -0.50 16.64 7.19
N SER A 81 -1.25 15.78 7.88
CA SER A 81 -0.68 14.57 8.47
C SER A 81 -0.05 13.68 7.38
N MET A 82 1.03 12.97 7.73
CA MET A 82 1.64 12.00 6.83
C MET A 82 0.62 11.01 6.28
N SER A 83 -0.35 10.60 7.10
CA SER A 83 -1.41 9.68 6.69
C SER A 83 -2.22 10.22 5.51
N THR A 84 -2.56 11.52 5.52
CA THR A 84 -3.32 12.18 4.44
C THR A 84 -2.53 12.15 3.13
N ILE A 85 -1.23 12.43 3.19
CA ILE A 85 -0.31 12.36 2.04
C ILE A 85 -0.26 10.94 1.48
N GLU A 86 -0.04 9.93 2.34
CA GLU A 86 0.07 8.53 1.92
C GLU A 86 -1.18 8.09 1.17
N ARG A 87 -2.35 8.43 1.72
CA ARG A 87 -3.65 8.09 1.18
C ARG A 87 -3.93 8.75 -0.16
N ALA A 88 -3.62 10.04 -0.30
CA ALA A 88 -3.78 10.76 -1.56
C ALA A 88 -3.00 10.06 -2.70
N LEU A 89 -1.75 9.69 -2.40
CA LEU A 89 -0.88 9.01 -3.36
C LEU A 89 -1.32 7.57 -3.63
N ASP A 90 -1.72 6.81 -2.60
CA ASP A 90 -2.23 5.44 -2.76
C ASP A 90 -3.51 5.43 -3.59
N LYS A 91 -4.45 6.32 -3.27
CA LYS A 91 -5.69 6.47 -4.02
C LYS A 91 -5.39 6.72 -5.50
N TYR A 92 -4.52 7.68 -5.81
CA TYR A 92 -4.11 7.95 -7.18
C TYR A 92 -3.49 6.73 -7.88
N LEU A 93 -2.61 5.99 -7.21
CA LEU A 93 -1.97 4.81 -7.78
C LEU A 93 -2.99 3.73 -8.15
N TYR A 94 -3.85 3.39 -7.20
CA TYR A 94 -4.76 2.25 -7.32
C TYR A 94 -6.01 2.59 -8.14
N GLU A 95 -6.50 3.83 -8.14
CA GLU A 95 -7.53 4.26 -9.11
C GLU A 95 -7.03 4.12 -10.55
N LYS A 96 -5.79 4.55 -10.81
CA LYS A 96 -5.16 4.42 -12.14
C LYS A 96 -4.89 2.97 -12.54
N LEU A 97 -4.54 2.12 -11.58
CA LEU A 97 -4.26 0.70 -11.82
C LEU A 97 -5.53 -0.12 -12.06
N LEU A 98 -6.55 0.12 -11.23
CA LEU A 98 -7.81 -0.60 -11.25
C LEU A 98 -8.82 0.01 -12.23
N SER A 99 -8.49 1.14 -12.86
CA SER A 99 -9.29 1.69 -13.95
C SER A 99 -9.52 0.62 -15.03
N ALA A 100 -10.76 0.53 -15.51
CA ALA A 100 -11.20 -0.53 -16.41
C ALA A 100 -10.25 -0.73 -17.59
N GLY A 101 -9.75 -1.97 -17.76
CA GLY A 101 -8.94 -2.35 -18.90
C GLY A 101 -7.43 -2.08 -18.77
N THR A 102 -6.94 -1.43 -17.70
CA THR A 102 -5.50 -1.20 -17.52
C THR A 102 -4.73 -2.51 -17.35
N ILE A 103 -5.14 -3.36 -16.41
CA ILE A 103 -4.50 -4.66 -16.16
C ILE A 103 -4.65 -5.57 -17.39
N GLU A 104 -5.82 -5.58 -18.02
CA GLU A 104 -6.10 -6.35 -19.23
C GLU A 104 -5.26 -5.87 -20.41
N SER A 105 -5.06 -4.56 -20.56
CA SER A 105 -4.20 -3.97 -21.59
C SER A 105 -2.74 -4.34 -21.37
N ILE A 106 -2.26 -4.29 -20.13
CA ILE A 106 -0.90 -4.70 -19.74
C ILE A 106 -0.70 -6.19 -20.06
N ALA A 107 -1.61 -7.05 -19.58
CA ALA A 107 -1.53 -8.49 -19.78
C ALA A 107 -1.69 -8.90 -21.25
N LYS A 108 -2.60 -8.26 -22.01
CA LYS A 108 -2.79 -8.50 -23.45
C LYS A 108 -1.53 -8.15 -24.23
N LYS A 109 -0.88 -7.02 -23.93
CA LYS A 109 0.41 -6.63 -24.56
C LYS A 109 1.52 -7.63 -24.21
N ALA A 110 1.45 -8.25 -23.04
CA ALA A 110 2.40 -9.27 -22.62
C ALA A 110 2.16 -10.66 -23.25
N GLY A 111 0.93 -10.93 -23.68
CA GLY A 111 0.57 -12.07 -24.54
C GLY A 111 0.39 -13.40 -23.81
N ILE A 112 -0.13 -13.39 -22.57
CA ILE A 112 -0.37 -14.59 -21.76
C ILE A 112 -1.78 -14.54 -21.15
N MET A 113 -2.50 -15.67 -21.24
CA MET A 113 -3.95 -15.75 -21.11
C MET A 113 -4.48 -15.66 -19.66
N ASN A 114 -3.70 -16.13 -18.68
CA ASN A 114 -4.13 -16.20 -17.26
C ASN A 114 -3.59 -15.09 -16.37
N ASP A 115 -2.63 -14.29 -16.84
CA ASP A 115 -2.06 -13.18 -16.08
C ASP A 115 -3.09 -12.14 -15.61
N PRO A 116 -4.13 -11.75 -16.40
CA PRO A 116 -5.05 -10.70 -15.95
C PRO A 116 -5.80 -11.04 -14.66
N VAL A 117 -6.18 -12.31 -14.45
CA VAL A 117 -6.98 -12.72 -13.27
C VAL A 117 -6.14 -12.61 -12.01
N TYR A 118 -4.93 -13.17 -12.02
CA TYR A 118 -4.04 -13.15 -10.86
C TYR A 118 -3.48 -11.76 -10.57
N LEU A 119 -3.20 -10.95 -11.60
CA LEU A 119 -2.78 -9.56 -11.39
C LEU A 119 -3.91 -8.72 -10.79
N LYS A 120 -5.15 -8.90 -11.26
CA LYS A 120 -6.34 -8.28 -10.63
C LYS A 120 -6.51 -8.71 -9.19
N GLU A 121 -6.26 -9.98 -8.89
CA GLU A 121 -6.33 -10.49 -7.53
C GLU A 121 -5.27 -9.84 -6.64
N LEU A 122 -3.99 -9.84 -7.04
CA LEU A 122 -2.89 -9.24 -6.28
C LEU A 122 -3.18 -7.77 -5.96
N PHE A 123 -3.46 -6.97 -6.99
CA PHE A 123 -3.65 -5.54 -6.82
C PHE A 123 -5.01 -5.19 -6.20
N GLY A 124 -6.05 -5.97 -6.45
CA GLY A 124 -7.36 -5.79 -5.83
C GLY A 124 -7.34 -6.12 -4.34
N ILE A 125 -6.60 -7.14 -3.90
CA ILE A 125 -6.40 -7.44 -2.47
C ILE A 125 -5.63 -6.30 -1.80
N GLN A 126 -4.64 -5.69 -2.46
CA GLN A 126 -3.98 -4.51 -1.89
C GLN A 126 -4.93 -3.33 -1.71
N ALA A 127 -5.79 -3.06 -2.70
CA ALA A 127 -6.80 -2.01 -2.58
C ALA A 127 -7.80 -2.31 -1.45
N ASP A 128 -8.25 -3.56 -1.31
CA ASP A 128 -9.08 -3.99 -0.19
C ASP A 128 -8.38 -3.72 1.16
N ILE A 129 -7.11 -4.12 1.30
CA ILE A 129 -6.32 -3.91 2.53
C ILE A 129 -6.17 -2.42 2.84
N ILE A 130 -5.90 -1.57 1.84
CA ILE A 130 -5.79 -0.12 2.03
C ILE A 130 -7.12 0.45 2.51
N ASN A 131 -8.24 0.02 1.95
CA ASN A 131 -9.57 0.44 2.38
C ASN A 131 -9.86 0.01 3.82
N ILE A 132 -9.56 -1.25 4.18
CA ILE A 132 -9.75 -1.76 5.56
C ILE A 132 -8.90 -0.96 6.54
N LYS A 133 -7.60 -0.81 6.28
CA LYS A 133 -6.70 -0.02 7.12
C LYS A 133 -7.18 1.41 7.28
N THR A 134 -7.67 2.01 6.19
CA THR A 134 -8.23 3.35 6.19
C THR A 134 -9.41 3.47 7.14
N VAL A 135 -10.38 2.55 7.06
CA VAL A 135 -11.58 2.55 7.90
C VAL A 135 -11.20 2.37 9.37
N LEU A 136 -10.35 1.40 9.70
CA LEU A 136 -9.91 1.18 11.09
C LEU A 136 -9.23 2.41 11.68
N ARG A 137 -8.42 3.11 10.88
CA ARG A 137 -7.76 4.35 11.30
C ARG A 137 -8.75 5.48 11.51
N CYS A 138 -9.69 5.67 10.57
CA CYS A 138 -10.75 6.67 10.71
C CYS A 138 -11.59 6.45 11.98
N ILE A 139 -11.89 5.19 12.32
CA ILE A 139 -12.59 4.84 13.57
C ILE A 139 -11.74 5.23 14.79
N ALA A 140 -10.45 4.90 14.79
CA ALA A 140 -9.56 5.24 15.91
C ALA A 140 -9.33 6.75 16.08
N GLU A 141 -9.40 7.51 14.99
CA GLU A 141 -9.25 8.98 14.96
C GLU A 141 -10.61 9.71 15.06
N ALA A 142 -11.73 8.99 15.21
CA ALA A 142 -13.09 9.52 15.25
C ALA A 142 -13.46 10.44 14.07
N ILE A 143 -13.02 10.09 12.86
CA ILE A 143 -13.31 10.82 11.63
C ILE A 143 -14.78 10.59 11.22
N PRO A 144 -15.54 11.64 10.82
CA PRO A 144 -16.93 11.48 10.38
C PRO A 144 -17.08 10.60 9.13
N GLU A 145 -18.11 9.74 9.11
CA GLU A 145 -18.42 8.79 8.02
C GLU A 145 -18.41 9.43 6.61
N LYS A 146 -18.97 10.64 6.48
CA LYS A 146 -19.03 11.41 5.23
C LYS A 146 -17.64 11.67 4.63
N ASP A 147 -16.63 11.79 5.49
CA ASP A 147 -15.26 12.05 5.10
C ASP A 147 -14.54 10.72 4.81
N VAL A 148 -14.89 9.63 5.52
CA VAL A 148 -14.35 8.27 5.29
C VAL A 148 -14.62 7.78 3.86
N LYS A 149 -15.81 8.01 3.30
CA LYS A 149 -16.13 7.58 1.91
C LYS A 149 -15.20 8.20 0.86
N ARG A 150 -14.85 9.49 1.00
CA ARG A 150 -13.95 10.21 0.08
C ARG A 150 -12.52 9.68 0.08
N LEU A 151 -12.22 8.98 1.16
CA LEU A 151 -10.93 8.61 1.65
C LEU A 151 -10.57 7.17 1.24
N LEU A 152 -11.54 6.41 0.73
CA LEU A 152 -11.37 5.08 0.14
C LEU A 152 -10.82 5.15 -1.30
N VAL A 153 -10.18 4.06 -1.71
CA VAL A 153 -9.51 3.87 -3.00
C VAL A 153 -10.46 3.32 -4.08
N GLY A 154 -11.66 2.87 -3.68
CA GLY A 154 -12.64 2.22 -4.56
C GLY A 154 -12.61 0.69 -4.44
N LYS A 155 -13.42 0.00 -5.25
CA LYS A 155 -13.56 -1.46 -5.18
C LYS A 155 -12.24 -2.18 -5.42
N GLY A 156 -11.98 -3.20 -4.60
CA GLY A 156 -10.82 -4.08 -4.76
C GLY A 156 -11.23 -5.44 -5.32
N PHE A 157 -10.69 -6.52 -4.75
CA PHE A 157 -10.96 -7.87 -5.23
C PHE A 157 -12.18 -8.51 -4.56
N TYR A 158 -12.25 -8.43 -3.23
CA TYR A 158 -13.39 -8.94 -2.46
C TYR A 158 -14.36 -7.84 -2.06
N LEU A 159 -13.89 -6.60 -1.85
CA LEU A 159 -14.75 -5.51 -1.40
C LEU A 159 -15.40 -4.80 -2.58
N ASN A 160 -16.69 -5.04 -2.75
CA ASN A 160 -17.52 -4.31 -3.71
C ASN A 160 -17.99 -2.96 -3.13
N GLU A 161 -18.68 -2.15 -3.95
CA GLU A 161 -19.14 -0.81 -3.56
C GLU A 161 -20.06 -0.84 -2.32
N THR A 162 -21.01 -1.77 -2.25
CA THR A 162 -21.92 -1.92 -1.10
C THR A 162 -21.18 -2.29 0.19
N MET A 163 -20.16 -3.15 0.10
CA MET A 163 -19.32 -3.49 1.26
C MET A 163 -18.49 -2.28 1.72
N LEU A 164 -17.98 -1.48 0.78
CA LEU A 164 -17.25 -0.25 1.09
C LEU A 164 -18.15 0.81 1.73
N GLU A 165 -19.40 0.94 1.27
CA GLU A 165 -20.40 1.80 1.91
C GLU A 165 -20.65 1.37 3.36
N THR A 166 -20.90 0.08 3.57
CA THR A 166 -21.13 -0.49 4.90
C THR A 166 -19.91 -0.30 5.82
N LEU A 167 -18.70 -0.49 5.29
CA LEU A 167 -17.45 -0.26 6.02
C LEU A 167 -17.27 1.22 6.39
N ALA A 168 -17.62 2.14 5.50
CA ALA A 168 -17.48 3.58 5.76
C ALA A 168 -18.49 4.10 6.81
N GLU A 169 -19.59 3.38 7.00
CA GLU A 169 -20.66 3.65 7.99
C GLU A 169 -20.39 2.95 9.34
N ALA A 170 -19.30 2.19 9.46
CA ALA A 170 -18.94 1.53 10.70
C ALA A 170 -18.51 2.54 11.78
N SER A 171 -19.19 2.51 12.93
CA SER A 171 -18.93 3.40 14.07
C SER A 171 -17.87 2.87 15.03
N ASP A 172 -17.55 1.58 14.97
CA ASP A 172 -16.57 0.92 15.84
C ASP A 172 -15.85 -0.25 15.15
N LEU A 173 -14.82 -0.79 15.80
CA LEU A 173 -14.01 -1.88 15.22
C LEU A 173 -14.84 -3.15 14.98
N GLN A 174 -15.82 -3.46 15.82
CA GLN A 174 -16.60 -4.69 15.70
C GLN A 174 -17.56 -4.63 14.51
N SER A 175 -18.24 -3.51 14.33
CA SER A 175 -19.09 -3.22 13.16
C SER A 175 -18.28 -3.24 11.87
N ALA A 176 -17.07 -2.65 11.86
CA ALA A 176 -16.17 -2.71 10.71
C ALA A 176 -15.76 -4.15 10.37
N ILE A 177 -15.45 -4.97 11.37
CA ILE A 177 -15.14 -6.39 11.17
C ILE A 177 -16.35 -7.15 10.64
N ASN A 178 -17.55 -6.91 11.21
CA ASN A 178 -18.78 -7.56 10.76
C ASN A 178 -19.13 -7.21 9.31
N ALA A 179 -18.83 -5.99 8.86
CA ALA A 179 -19.00 -5.58 7.46
C ALA A 179 -18.13 -6.41 6.47
N LEU A 180 -17.08 -7.09 6.96
CA LEU A 180 -16.22 -7.96 6.14
C LEU A 180 -16.75 -9.40 6.00
N GLN A 181 -17.89 -9.72 6.61
CA GLN A 181 -18.46 -11.07 6.56
C GLN A 181 -18.63 -11.58 5.13
N GLY A 182 -18.30 -12.85 4.89
CA GLY A 182 -18.27 -13.45 3.55
C GLY A 182 -16.97 -13.24 2.78
N THR A 183 -16.01 -12.47 3.32
CA THR A 183 -14.66 -12.35 2.77
C THR A 183 -13.63 -13.10 3.63
N PRO A 184 -12.44 -13.42 3.09
CA PRO A 184 -11.34 -13.96 3.89
C PRO A 184 -10.94 -13.05 5.05
N TYR A 185 -11.15 -11.72 4.91
CA TYR A 185 -10.78 -10.75 5.92
C TYR A 185 -11.58 -10.91 7.22
N TYR A 186 -12.82 -11.39 7.18
CA TYR A 186 -13.62 -11.56 8.40
C TYR A 186 -12.94 -12.45 9.44
N ALA A 187 -12.46 -13.63 9.02
CA ALA A 187 -11.81 -14.57 9.92
C ALA A 187 -10.47 -14.00 10.45
N ILE A 188 -9.66 -13.45 9.55
CA ILE A 188 -8.36 -12.85 9.86
C ILE A 188 -8.51 -11.74 10.90
N MET A 189 -9.51 -10.87 10.73
CA MET A 189 -9.71 -9.71 11.59
C MET A 189 -10.33 -10.10 12.93
N ASN A 190 -11.21 -11.11 12.98
CA ASN A 190 -11.71 -11.63 14.26
C ASN A 190 -10.60 -12.30 15.09
N ASP A 191 -9.68 -13.01 14.44
CA ASP A 191 -8.52 -13.58 15.13
C ASP A 191 -7.62 -12.48 15.69
N ALA A 192 -7.33 -11.45 14.89
CA ALA A 192 -6.56 -10.28 15.32
C ALA A 192 -7.24 -9.47 16.43
N LEU A 193 -8.58 -9.45 16.48
CA LEU A 193 -9.35 -8.74 17.51
C LEU A 193 -9.03 -9.26 18.92
N ARG A 194 -8.72 -10.56 19.06
CA ARG A 194 -8.30 -11.14 20.35
C ARG A 194 -6.98 -10.53 20.84
N ALA A 195 -6.00 -10.38 19.96
CA ALA A 195 -4.72 -9.72 20.28
C ALA A 195 -4.92 -8.21 20.52
N TYR A 196 -5.84 -7.57 19.80
CA TYR A 196 -6.17 -6.17 20.02
C TYR A 196 -6.71 -5.89 21.43
N GLN A 197 -7.47 -6.83 22.01
CA GLN A 197 -8.02 -6.66 23.36
C GLN A 197 -6.92 -6.51 24.43
N SER A 198 -5.78 -7.19 24.28
CA SER A 198 -4.63 -7.07 25.17
C SER A 198 -3.71 -5.91 24.83
N GLU A 199 -3.40 -5.71 23.55
CA GLU A 199 -2.36 -4.77 23.12
C GLU A 199 -2.88 -3.34 22.86
N LYS A 200 -4.19 -3.19 22.59
CA LYS A 200 -4.84 -1.93 22.22
C LYS A 200 -4.16 -1.19 21.05
N SER A 201 -3.50 -1.92 20.16
CA SER A 201 -2.77 -1.38 19.02
C SER A 201 -3.37 -1.85 17.70
N LEU A 202 -3.65 -0.91 16.78
CA LEU A 202 -4.14 -1.26 15.44
C LEU A 202 -3.14 -2.10 14.63
N TYR A 203 -1.87 -2.10 15.04
CA TYR A 203 -0.80 -2.85 14.40
C TYR A 203 -1.11 -4.35 14.27
N VAL A 204 -1.84 -4.95 15.23
CA VAL A 204 -2.20 -6.38 15.15
C VAL A 204 -3.03 -6.71 13.91
N PHE A 205 -3.92 -5.80 13.50
CA PHE A 205 -4.71 -5.95 12.28
C PHE A 205 -3.84 -5.74 11.04
N GLU A 206 -2.97 -4.73 11.05
CA GLU A 206 -2.07 -4.45 9.93
C GLU A 206 -1.14 -5.63 9.66
N LYS A 207 -0.60 -6.23 10.72
CA LYS A 207 0.24 -7.41 10.66
C LYS A 207 -0.52 -8.60 10.05
N ALA A 208 -1.72 -8.90 10.57
CA ALA A 208 -2.53 -10.01 10.08
C ALA A 208 -2.92 -9.87 8.59
N LEU A 209 -3.26 -8.64 8.16
CA LEU A 209 -3.55 -8.36 6.74
C LEU A 209 -2.31 -8.48 5.86
N ALA A 210 -1.14 -8.05 6.34
CA ALA A 210 0.11 -8.18 5.62
C ALA A 210 0.57 -9.65 5.50
N GLU A 211 0.45 -10.45 6.56
CA GLU A 211 0.69 -11.90 6.53
C GLU A 211 -0.21 -12.60 5.52
N TYR A 212 -1.51 -12.27 5.52
CA TYR A 212 -2.45 -12.79 4.53
C TYR A 212 -2.02 -12.41 3.10
N TYR A 213 -1.65 -11.15 2.87
CA TYR A 213 -1.27 -10.69 1.54
C TYR A 213 -0.02 -11.42 1.02
N VAL A 214 1.01 -11.56 1.84
CA VAL A 214 2.23 -12.30 1.50
C VAL A 214 1.90 -13.77 1.21
N GLY A 215 1.07 -14.40 2.04
CA GLY A 215 0.58 -15.76 1.79
C GLY A 215 -0.16 -15.90 0.46
N ARG A 216 -0.96 -14.90 0.06
CA ARG A 216 -1.62 -14.87 -1.25
C ARG A 216 -0.63 -14.73 -2.40
N ILE A 217 0.37 -13.86 -2.28
CA ILE A 217 1.42 -13.72 -3.30
C ILE A 217 2.12 -15.07 -3.54
N ASN A 218 2.51 -15.76 -2.47
CA ASN A 218 3.14 -17.08 -2.56
C ASN A 218 2.22 -18.13 -3.20
N SER A 219 0.95 -18.18 -2.79
CA SER A 219 -0.03 -19.11 -3.38
C SER A 219 -0.22 -18.87 -4.88
N ILE A 220 -0.31 -17.61 -5.30
CA ILE A 220 -0.46 -17.23 -6.71
C ILE A 220 0.81 -17.57 -7.50
N SER A 221 1.98 -17.29 -6.95
CA SER A 221 3.27 -17.60 -7.59
C SER A 221 3.42 -19.10 -7.89
N LEU A 222 2.94 -19.96 -6.98
CA LEU A 222 2.92 -21.42 -7.18
C LEU A 222 1.88 -21.88 -8.21
N LYS A 223 0.69 -21.25 -8.23
CA LYS A 223 -0.40 -21.59 -9.17
C LYS A 223 -0.13 -21.14 -10.60
N GLN A 224 0.56 -20.02 -10.76
CA GLN A 224 0.88 -19.41 -12.06
C GLN A 224 2.40 -19.23 -12.21
N PRO A 225 3.15 -20.32 -12.48
CA PRO A 225 4.61 -20.27 -12.59
C PRO A 225 5.11 -19.61 -13.88
N PHE A 226 4.23 -19.32 -14.84
CA PHE A 226 4.59 -18.74 -16.13
C PHE A 226 3.89 -17.40 -16.38
N GLY A 227 4.65 -16.45 -16.92
CA GLY A 227 4.14 -15.18 -17.42
C GLY A 227 4.57 -13.97 -16.62
N LEU A 228 3.75 -12.92 -16.63
CA LEU A 228 4.00 -11.70 -15.86
C LEU A 228 3.72 -11.89 -14.38
N THR A 229 2.70 -12.67 -14.03
CA THR A 229 2.30 -12.91 -12.64
C THR A 229 3.47 -13.29 -11.72
N PRO A 230 4.32 -14.29 -12.04
CA PRO A 230 5.43 -14.66 -11.15
C PRO A 230 6.49 -13.56 -11.04
N LEU A 231 6.70 -12.74 -12.07
CA LEU A 231 7.60 -11.58 -12.00
C LEU A 231 7.04 -10.51 -11.06
N VAL A 232 5.73 -10.24 -11.13
CA VAL A 232 5.07 -9.31 -10.20
C VAL A 232 5.13 -9.84 -8.77
N CYS A 233 4.85 -11.13 -8.56
CA CYS A 233 4.97 -11.77 -7.25
C CYS A 233 6.39 -11.60 -6.69
N TYR A 234 7.42 -11.87 -7.49
CA TYR A 234 8.82 -11.67 -7.09
C TYR A 234 9.11 -10.22 -6.69
N LEU A 235 8.69 -9.24 -7.49
CA LEU A 235 8.91 -7.82 -7.18
C LEU A 235 8.20 -7.41 -5.88
N LEU A 236 6.95 -7.83 -5.68
CA LEU A 236 6.18 -7.55 -4.46
C LEU A 236 6.80 -8.20 -3.21
N LEU A 237 7.28 -9.44 -3.32
CA LEU A 237 7.99 -10.11 -2.22
C LEU A 237 9.32 -9.41 -1.91
N LYS A 238 10.02 -8.92 -2.93
CA LYS A 238 11.25 -8.13 -2.73
C LYS A 238 10.96 -6.77 -2.10
N GLU A 239 9.89 -6.08 -2.47
CA GLU A 239 9.43 -4.88 -1.76
C GLU A 239 9.19 -5.17 -0.27
N HIS A 240 8.50 -6.27 0.02
CA HIS A 240 8.20 -6.70 1.39
C HIS A 240 9.45 -7.02 2.19
N GLU A 241 10.40 -7.75 1.60
CA GLU A 241 11.69 -8.08 2.22
C GLU A 241 12.48 -6.81 2.58
N ILE A 242 12.58 -5.85 1.65
CA ILE A 242 13.29 -4.59 1.91
C ILE A 242 12.60 -3.81 3.05
N LYS A 243 11.26 -3.76 3.08
CA LYS A 243 10.49 -3.14 4.17
C LYS A 243 10.77 -3.81 5.51
N CYS A 244 10.79 -5.14 5.56
CA CYS A 244 11.08 -5.89 6.77
C CYS A 244 12.51 -5.67 7.26
N ILE A 245 13.49 -5.65 6.36
CA ILE A 245 14.88 -5.33 6.71
C ILE A 245 14.97 -3.91 7.29
N GLY A 246 14.34 -2.93 6.66
CA GLY A 246 14.28 -1.56 7.16
C GLY A 246 13.69 -1.46 8.56
N MET A 247 12.59 -2.18 8.81
CA MET A 247 11.97 -2.26 10.13
C MET A 247 12.91 -2.89 11.17
N ILE A 248 13.58 -3.99 10.85
CA ILE A 248 14.56 -4.64 11.74
C ILE A 248 15.69 -3.67 12.08
N LEU A 249 16.25 -2.98 11.09
CA LEU A 249 17.34 -2.02 11.29
C LEU A 249 16.92 -0.89 12.24
N ASN A 250 15.70 -0.35 12.08
CA ASN A 250 15.16 0.67 12.97
C ASN A 250 14.97 0.13 14.40
N CYS A 251 14.42 -1.07 14.57
CA CYS A 251 14.25 -1.67 15.89
C CYS A 251 15.59 -1.93 16.59
N VAL A 252 16.61 -2.37 15.85
CA VAL A 252 17.97 -2.56 16.38
C VAL A 252 18.58 -1.23 16.79
N LYS A 253 18.41 -0.18 15.98
CA LYS A 253 18.88 1.19 16.28
C LYS A 253 18.23 1.75 17.55
N GLU A 254 16.95 1.46 17.76
CA GLU A 254 16.20 1.84 18.97
C GLU A 254 16.49 0.95 20.20
N GLY A 255 17.29 -0.10 20.04
CA GLY A 255 17.69 -0.98 21.14
C GLY A 255 16.59 -1.95 21.58
N LEU A 256 15.63 -2.28 20.71
CA LEU A 256 14.58 -3.23 21.06
C LEU A 256 15.16 -4.65 21.28
N PRO A 257 14.62 -5.41 22.24
CA PRO A 257 15.02 -6.79 22.48
C PRO A 257 14.64 -7.69 21.29
N LYS A 258 15.45 -8.73 21.05
CA LYS A 258 15.32 -9.63 19.89
C LYS A 258 13.96 -10.30 19.80
N GLU A 259 13.36 -10.61 20.95
CA GLU A 259 12.06 -11.24 21.08
C GLU A 259 10.97 -10.35 20.47
N LYS A 260 10.99 -9.06 20.81
CA LYS A 260 10.05 -8.05 20.28
C LYS A 260 10.27 -7.81 18.79
N ILE A 261 11.51 -7.84 18.31
CA ILE A 261 11.81 -7.73 16.87
C ILE A 261 11.20 -8.90 16.08
N LYS A 262 11.28 -10.12 16.62
CA LYS A 262 10.68 -11.31 15.98
C LYS A 262 9.15 -11.21 15.92
N GLU A 263 8.52 -10.63 16.94
CA GLU A 263 7.06 -10.43 16.95
C GLU A 263 6.59 -9.44 15.89
N LEU A 264 7.40 -8.42 15.56
CA LEU A 264 7.07 -7.44 14.53
C LEU A 264 7.34 -7.95 13.10
N PHE A 265 8.18 -8.99 12.97
CA PHE A 265 8.60 -9.49 11.67
C PHE A 265 7.51 -10.30 10.98
N ILE A 266 7.30 -9.99 9.70
CA ILE A 266 6.39 -10.71 8.82
C ILE A 266 7.25 -11.45 7.79
N GLY A 267 7.35 -12.76 7.94
CA GLY A 267 8.11 -13.60 7.01
C GLY A 267 7.53 -13.58 5.59
N ALA A 268 8.41 -13.80 4.61
CA ALA A 268 8.06 -14.10 3.24
C ALA A 268 7.79 -15.59 3.06
#